data_AF-A0A1U7IF53-F1
#
_entry.id   AF-A0A1U7IF53-F1
#
_cell.length_a   1.000
_cell.length_b   1.000
_cell.length_c   1.000
_cell.angle_alpha   90.00
_cell.angle_beta   90.00
_cell.angle_gamma   90.00
#
_symmetry.space_group_name_H-M   'P 1'
#
loop_
_entity.id
_entity.type
_entity.pdbx_description
1 polymer ?
#
loop_
_entity_poly.entity_id
_entity_poly.type
_entity_poly.pdbx_seq_one_letter_code
_entity_poly.pdbx_strand_id
1 'polypeptide(L)'
;MIEISRLPYYGRQLLNWGVTFASVIVCALILPTRLPGMELLGLGPNWLLIWVVAWSVKRSILKGAIAGLALGLIQDGMTSPHPSHTLSLMFVGILTAGLKKQRYVQEDFISVALIVFGMTVVAETILALQFSLMGDRTLTEIWTEHQQIALSSAILSSLWAPILYYPLNVWWEKMDWIENNA
;
A
#
# COMPACT_ATOMS: atom_id res chain seq x y z
N MET A 1 -24.70 -4.71 15.87
CA MET A 1 -24.04 -3.40 15.78
C MET A 1 -23.32 -3.18 17.12
N ILE A 2 -22.01 -3.46 17.17
CA ILE A 2 -21.25 -3.52 18.44
C ILE A 2 -21.14 -2.10 19.04
N GLU A 3 -21.40 -1.95 20.34
CA GLU A 3 -21.36 -0.70 21.12
C GLU A 3 -19.94 -0.16 21.32
N ILE A 4 -19.21 0.07 20.22
CA ILE A 4 -17.85 0.64 20.24
C ILE A 4 -17.85 2.03 20.91
N SER A 5 -18.98 2.75 20.88
CA SER A 5 -19.16 4.05 21.53
C SER A 5 -19.10 4.00 23.07
N ARG A 6 -19.36 2.84 23.69
CA ARG A 6 -19.32 2.69 25.16
C ARG A 6 -17.92 2.42 25.71
N LEU A 7 -16.93 2.15 24.84
CA LEU A 7 -15.57 1.87 25.27
C LEU A 7 -14.87 3.16 25.76
N PRO A 8 -14.05 3.08 26.82
CA PRO A 8 -13.21 4.20 27.25
C PRO A 8 -12.23 4.61 26.14
N TYR A 9 -11.75 5.85 26.16
CA TYR A 9 -10.85 6.41 25.14
C TYR A 9 -9.67 5.49 24.79
N TYR A 10 -8.98 4.99 25.82
CA TYR A 10 -7.87 4.05 25.66
C TYR A 10 -8.27 2.73 24.97
N GLY A 11 -9.46 2.20 25.28
CA GLY A 11 -9.96 0.96 24.66
C GLY A 11 -10.26 1.14 23.17
N ARG A 12 -10.79 2.30 22.78
CA ARG A 12 -11.04 2.67 21.38
C ARG A 12 -9.73 2.82 20.60
N GLN A 13 -8.73 3.46 21.20
CA GLN A 13 -7.42 3.59 20.60
C GLN A 13 -6.76 2.21 20.42
N LEU A 14 -6.74 1.38 21.46
CA LEU A 14 -6.18 0.03 21.38
C LEU A 14 -6.84 -0.82 20.28
N LEU A 15 -8.16 -0.72 20.14
CA LEU A 15 -8.90 -1.42 19.08
C LEU A 15 -8.51 -0.92 17.68
N ASN A 16 -8.41 0.40 17.49
CA ASN A 16 -8.01 0.97 16.20
C ASN A 16 -6.59 0.53 15.81
N TRP A 17 -5.66 0.55 16.77
CA TRP A 17 -4.30 0.06 16.57
C TRP A 17 -4.29 -1.45 16.27
N GLY A 18 -5.10 -2.23 16.99
CA GLY A 18 -5.25 -3.66 16.76
C GLY A 18 -5.76 -3.99 15.36
N VAL A 19 -6.79 -3.30 14.87
CA VAL A 19 -7.32 -3.49 13.50
C VAL A 19 -6.31 -3.06 12.45
N THR A 20 -5.61 -1.94 12.68
CA THR A 20 -4.56 -1.46 11.77
C THR A 20 -3.43 -2.49 11.66
N PHE A 21 -2.93 -2.99 12.80
CA PHE A 21 -1.87 -4.00 12.82
C PHE A 21 -2.32 -5.34 12.22
N ALA A 22 -3.54 -5.80 12.55
CA ALA A 22 -4.12 -7.01 11.97
C ALA A 22 -4.26 -6.88 10.45
N SER A 23 -4.67 -5.72 9.93
CA SER A 23 -4.78 -5.51 8.49
C SER A 23 -3.43 -5.58 7.78
N VAL A 24 -2.35 -5.06 8.39
CA VAL A 24 -0.98 -5.20 7.88
C VAL A 24 -0.56 -6.66 7.87
N ILE A 25 -0.79 -7.39 8.97
CA ILE A 25 -0.45 -8.82 9.05
C ILE A 25 -1.19 -9.62 7.98
N VAL A 26 -2.49 -9.37 7.78
CA VAL A 26 -3.26 -10.04 6.72
C VAL A 26 -2.68 -9.73 5.34
N CYS A 27 -2.32 -8.48 5.06
CA CYS A 27 -1.67 -8.09 3.80
C CYS A 27 -0.30 -8.77 3.61
N ALA A 28 0.47 -8.95 4.69
CA ALA A 28 1.75 -9.64 4.66
C ALA A 28 1.56 -11.15 4.43
N LEU A 29 0.59 -11.78 5.10
CA LEU A 29 0.32 -13.22 4.99
C LEU A 29 -0.30 -13.61 3.64
N ILE A 30 -1.07 -12.72 3.02
CA ILE A 30 -1.68 -12.98 1.71
C ILE A 30 -0.69 -12.75 0.55
N LEU A 31 0.38 -11.97 0.77
CA LEU A 31 1.45 -11.72 -0.20
C LEU A 31 2.06 -13.00 -0.82
N PRO A 32 2.45 -14.03 -0.03
CA PRO A 32 2.96 -15.30 -0.57
C PRO A 32 1.86 -16.20 -1.14
N THR A 33 0.58 -15.94 -0.83
CA THR A 33 -0.52 -16.79 -1.31
C THR A 33 -0.85 -16.47 -2.76
N ARG A 34 -0.63 -17.44 -3.65
CA ARG A 34 -0.91 -17.33 -5.09
C ARG A 34 -2.22 -18.01 -5.42
N LEU A 35 -3.32 -17.41 -5.00
CA LEU A 35 -4.66 -17.93 -5.28
C LEU A 35 -5.00 -17.76 -6.78
N PRO A 36 -5.79 -18.67 -7.36
CA PRO A 36 -6.24 -18.55 -8.74
C PRO A 36 -7.01 -17.22 -8.92
N GLY A 37 -6.60 -16.43 -9.92
CA GLY A 37 -7.14 -15.09 -10.18
C GLY A 37 -6.41 -13.93 -9.49
N MET A 38 -5.39 -14.22 -8.66
CA MET A 38 -4.49 -13.21 -8.07
C MET A 38 -3.16 -13.11 -8.80
N GLU A 39 -2.96 -13.83 -9.91
CA GLU A 39 -1.73 -13.77 -10.68
C GLU A 39 -2.00 -13.41 -12.14
N LEU A 40 -1.11 -12.62 -12.70
CA LEU A 40 -1.04 -12.29 -14.12
C LEU A 40 0.41 -12.43 -14.54
N LEU A 41 0.69 -13.34 -15.47
CA LEU A 41 2.05 -13.63 -15.95
C LEU A 41 3.03 -14.04 -14.83
N GLY A 42 2.55 -14.74 -13.79
CA GLY A 42 3.35 -15.16 -12.64
C GLY A 42 3.62 -14.06 -11.61
N LEU A 43 3.05 -12.87 -11.80
CA LEU A 43 3.16 -11.73 -10.89
C LEU A 43 1.86 -11.57 -10.10
N GLY A 44 1.98 -11.36 -8.79
CA GLY A 44 0.83 -11.09 -7.92
C GLY A 44 0.68 -9.61 -7.57
N PRO A 45 -0.47 -9.19 -7.01
CA PRO A 45 -0.68 -7.83 -6.54
C PRO A 45 0.22 -7.52 -5.34
N ASN A 46 0.64 -6.25 -5.24
CA ASN A 46 1.41 -5.77 -4.10
C ASN A 46 0.47 -5.28 -2.99
N TRP A 47 0.04 -6.18 -2.13
CA TRP A 47 -0.89 -5.90 -1.03
C TRP A 47 -0.38 -4.83 -0.06
N LEU A 48 0.93 -4.84 0.25
CA LEU A 48 1.53 -3.85 1.13
C LEU A 48 1.54 -2.46 0.50
N LEU A 49 1.80 -2.35 -0.80
CA LEU A 49 1.69 -1.09 -1.53
C LEU A 49 0.26 -0.55 -1.50
N ILE A 50 -0.73 -1.39 -1.80
CA ILE A 50 -2.15 -1.00 -1.74
C ILE A 50 -2.49 -0.48 -0.34
N TRP A 51 -2.03 -1.17 0.71
CA TRP A 51 -2.24 -0.77 2.09
C TRP A 51 -1.56 0.57 2.41
N VAL A 52 -0.28 0.77 2.02
CA VAL A 52 0.43 2.05 2.21
C VAL A 52 -0.34 3.17 1.55
N VAL A 53 -0.82 2.96 0.33
CA VAL A 53 -1.61 3.96 -0.40
C VAL A 53 -2.89 4.27 0.38
N ALA A 54 -3.69 3.26 0.71
CA ALA A 54 -4.95 3.42 1.45
C ALA A 54 -4.76 4.16 2.79
N TRP A 55 -3.71 3.82 3.54
CA TRP A 55 -3.40 4.45 4.83
C TRP A 55 -2.89 5.90 4.67
N SER A 56 -2.14 6.18 3.61
CA SER A 56 -1.44 7.46 3.43
C SER A 56 -2.33 8.56 2.83
N VAL A 57 -3.34 8.21 2.02
CA VAL A 57 -4.22 9.18 1.33
C VAL A 57 -4.81 10.24 2.26
N LYS A 58 -5.19 9.87 3.50
CA LYS A 58 -5.82 10.79 4.47
C LYS A 58 -4.87 11.33 5.54
N ARG A 59 -3.60 10.94 5.52
CA ARG A 59 -2.61 11.25 6.57
C ARG A 59 -1.57 12.26 6.12
N SER A 60 -0.75 12.73 7.07
CA SER A 60 0.36 13.63 6.77
C SER A 60 1.49 12.88 6.06
N ILE A 61 2.31 13.62 5.30
CA ILE A 61 3.47 13.09 4.56
C ILE A 61 4.37 12.27 5.48
N LEU A 62 4.65 12.79 6.68
CA LEU A 62 5.51 12.10 7.66
C LEU A 62 4.91 10.75 8.11
N LYS A 63 3.59 10.68 8.36
CA LYS A 63 2.92 9.42 8.71
C LYS A 63 2.93 8.43 7.55
N GLY A 64 2.77 8.91 6.31
CA GLY A 64 2.86 8.08 5.11
C GLY A 64 4.27 7.54 4.88
N ALA A 65 5.30 8.36 5.07
CA ALA A 65 6.70 7.97 4.97
C ALA A 65 7.05 6.87 5.98
N ILE A 66 6.67 7.04 7.25
CA ILE A 66 6.92 6.04 8.31
C ILE A 66 6.19 4.73 8.00
N ALA A 67 4.93 4.80 7.55
CA ALA A 67 4.17 3.61 7.17
C ALA A 67 4.84 2.87 6.01
N GLY A 68 5.26 3.59 4.96
CA GLY A 68 5.96 3.01 3.82
C GLY A 68 7.29 2.37 4.20
N LEU A 69 8.09 3.06 5.04
CA LEU A 69 9.35 2.53 5.55
C LEU A 69 9.12 1.26 6.37
N ALA A 70 8.20 1.28 7.31
CA ALA A 70 7.91 0.13 8.17
C ALA A 70 7.43 -1.08 7.35
N LEU A 71 6.52 -0.88 6.39
CA LEU A 71 6.03 -1.96 5.54
C LEU A 71 7.09 -2.49 4.58
N GLY A 72 7.97 -1.62 4.06
CA GLY A 72 9.06 -2.08 3.22
C GLY A 72 10.14 -2.84 3.99
N LEU A 73 10.42 -2.50 5.25
CA LEU A 73 11.28 -3.33 6.11
C LEU A 73 10.65 -4.70 6.39
N ILE A 74 9.33 -4.74 6.61
CA ILE A 74 8.61 -6.02 6.76
C ILE A 74 8.72 -6.84 5.47
N GLN A 75 8.54 -6.21 4.31
CA GLN A 75 8.65 -6.88 3.03
C GLN A 75 10.06 -7.40 2.78
N ASP A 76 11.08 -6.57 2.99
CA ASP A 76 12.50 -6.94 2.84
C ASP A 76 12.90 -8.08 3.81
N GLY A 77 12.28 -8.14 4.99
CA GLY A 77 12.47 -9.24 5.94
C GLY A 77 11.78 -10.55 5.55
N MET A 78 10.72 -10.48 4.74
CA MET A 78 10.01 -11.65 4.20
C MET A 78 10.59 -12.15 2.87
N THR A 79 11.20 -11.26 2.09
CA THR A 79 11.74 -11.53 0.76
C THR A 79 13.28 -11.40 0.75
N SER A 80 13.87 -11.13 -0.42
CA SER A 80 15.28 -10.77 -0.52
C SER A 80 15.46 -9.31 -0.10
N PRO A 81 16.49 -8.97 0.68
CA PRO A 81 16.79 -7.58 1.04
C PRO A 81 17.32 -6.74 -0.13
N HIS A 82 17.66 -7.36 -1.27
CA HIS A 82 18.20 -6.69 -2.45
C HIS A 82 17.39 -7.10 -3.69
N PRO A 83 16.80 -6.15 -4.45
CA PRO A 83 16.67 -4.71 -4.16
C PRO A 83 15.74 -4.44 -2.98
N SER A 84 15.88 -3.28 -2.35
CA SER A 84 15.10 -2.92 -1.17
C SER A 84 13.73 -2.35 -1.55
N HIS A 85 12.68 -3.00 -1.06
CA HIS A 85 11.30 -2.51 -1.09
C HIS A 85 11.08 -1.37 -0.08
N THR A 86 11.96 -1.21 0.90
CA THR A 86 11.92 -0.10 1.88
C THR A 86 11.94 1.26 1.20
N LEU A 87 12.86 1.48 0.25
CA LEU A 87 12.95 2.75 -0.46
C LEU A 87 11.70 3.01 -1.30
N SER A 88 11.25 2.03 -2.08
CA SER A 88 10.10 2.21 -2.96
C SER A 88 8.81 2.49 -2.19
N LEU A 89 8.52 1.74 -1.13
CA LEU A 89 7.32 1.94 -0.31
C LEU A 89 7.35 3.24 0.50
N MET A 90 8.52 3.69 0.97
CA MET A 90 8.66 5.00 1.59
C MET A 90 8.28 6.13 0.62
N PHE A 91 8.78 6.09 -0.62
CA PHE A 91 8.43 7.08 -1.64
C PHE A 91 6.95 7.03 -2.00
N VAL A 92 6.36 5.84 -2.15
CA VAL A 92 4.92 5.68 -2.37
C VAL A 92 4.10 6.34 -1.24
N GLY A 93 4.49 6.13 0.01
CA GLY A 93 3.83 6.74 1.17
C GLY A 93 3.91 8.27 1.16
N ILE A 94 5.09 8.82 0.83
CA ILE A 94 5.32 10.28 0.73
C ILE A 94 4.47 10.88 -0.39
N LEU A 95 4.56 10.32 -1.60
CA LEU A 95 3.86 10.84 -2.77
C LEU A 95 2.35 10.75 -2.59
N THR A 96 1.86 9.62 -2.08
CA THR A 96 0.42 9.43 -1.83
C THR A 96 -0.13 10.41 -0.80
N ALA A 97 0.58 10.60 0.33
CA ALA A 97 0.16 11.58 1.33
C ALA A 97 0.26 13.04 0.82
N GLY A 98 1.14 13.31 -0.15
CA GLY A 98 1.21 14.59 -0.86
C GLY A 98 0.00 14.86 -1.75
N LEU A 99 -0.55 13.82 -2.39
CA LEU A 99 -1.75 13.91 -3.23
C LEU A 99 -3.02 14.31 -2.45
N LYS A 100 -3.02 14.16 -1.12
CA LYS A 100 -4.11 14.57 -0.22
C LYS A 100 -4.60 16.00 -0.47
N LYS A 101 -3.72 16.90 -0.94
CA LYS A 101 -4.05 18.32 -1.15
C LYS A 101 -5.04 18.55 -2.31
N GLN A 102 -5.29 17.55 -3.16
CA GLN A 102 -6.29 17.61 -4.23
C GLN A 102 -7.62 16.98 -3.80
N ARG A 103 -8.67 17.80 -3.72
CA ARG A 103 -10.02 17.45 -3.23
C ARG A 103 -10.76 16.40 -4.09
N TYR A 104 -10.33 16.18 -5.34
CA TYR A 104 -10.94 15.22 -6.29
C TYR A 104 -10.45 13.77 -6.17
N VAL A 105 -9.45 13.52 -5.33
CA VAL A 105 -8.74 12.23 -5.28
C VAL A 105 -9.45 11.18 -4.41
N GLN A 106 -10.48 11.57 -3.63
CA GLN A 106 -10.94 10.79 -2.48
C GLN A 106 -12.38 10.27 -2.56
N GLU A 107 -13.19 10.75 -3.50
CA GLU A 107 -14.64 10.44 -3.51
C GLU A 107 -14.99 9.19 -4.34
N ASP A 108 -14.18 8.86 -5.35
CA ASP A 108 -14.48 7.75 -6.27
C ASP A 108 -13.54 6.55 -6.12
N PHE A 109 -14.12 5.34 -6.13
CA PHE A 109 -13.39 4.06 -6.15
C PHE A 109 -12.37 3.98 -7.30
N ILE A 110 -12.68 4.63 -8.43
CA ILE A 110 -11.83 4.70 -9.62
C ILE A 110 -10.56 5.51 -9.33
N SER A 111 -10.66 6.62 -8.60
CA SER A 111 -9.52 7.46 -8.25
C SER A 111 -8.51 6.69 -7.40
N VAL A 112 -8.97 5.89 -6.44
CA VAL A 112 -8.08 5.06 -5.61
C VAL A 112 -7.35 4.02 -6.44
N ALA A 113 -8.05 3.32 -7.34
CA ALA A 113 -7.44 2.37 -8.25
C ALA A 113 -6.37 3.04 -9.13
N LEU A 114 -6.64 4.24 -9.65
CA LEU A 114 -5.72 5.01 -10.47
C LEU A 114 -4.46 5.45 -9.69
N ILE A 115 -4.61 5.87 -8.42
CA ILE A 115 -3.45 6.17 -7.56
C ILE A 115 -2.61 4.93 -7.34
N VAL A 116 -3.23 3.79 -7.00
CA VAL A 116 -2.50 2.53 -6.79
C VAL A 116 -1.78 2.11 -8.06
N PHE A 117 -2.42 2.24 -9.23
CA PHE A 117 -1.79 1.98 -10.51
C PHE A 117 -0.51 2.82 -10.68
N GLY A 118 -0.64 4.15 -10.54
CA GLY A 118 0.50 5.06 -10.69
C GLY A 118 1.61 4.82 -9.66
N MET A 119 1.25 4.59 -8.39
CA MET A 119 2.20 4.31 -7.32
C MET A 119 2.90 2.97 -7.49
N THR A 120 2.24 1.97 -8.08
CA THR A 120 2.88 0.69 -8.43
C THR A 120 3.92 0.89 -9.51
N VAL A 121 3.60 1.64 -10.56
CA VAL A 121 4.59 1.99 -11.60
C VAL A 121 5.79 2.71 -10.99
N VAL A 122 5.56 3.69 -10.11
CA VAL A 122 6.64 4.41 -9.41
C VAL A 122 7.49 3.47 -8.56
N ALA A 123 6.87 2.58 -7.78
CA ALA A 123 7.58 1.63 -6.93
C ALA A 123 8.46 0.69 -7.74
N GLU A 124 7.92 0.15 -8.84
CA GLU A 124 8.64 -0.74 -9.74
C GLU A 124 9.79 0.00 -10.44
N THR A 125 9.59 1.27 -10.86
CA THR A 125 10.67 2.07 -11.45
C THR A 125 11.81 2.32 -10.46
N ILE A 126 11.49 2.55 -9.18
CA ILE A 126 12.51 2.68 -8.13
C ILE A 126 13.27 1.35 -7.94
N LEU A 127 12.59 0.20 -7.99
CA LEU A 127 13.24 -1.11 -7.93
C LEU A 127 14.12 -1.37 -9.16
N ALA A 128 13.65 -1.03 -10.36
CA ALA A 128 14.44 -1.14 -11.59
C ALA A 128 15.67 -0.24 -11.57
N LEU A 129 15.55 0.98 -11.01
CA LEU A 129 16.69 1.87 -10.80
C LEU A 129 17.71 1.25 -9.84
N GLN A 130 17.25 0.66 -8.73
CA GLN A 130 18.13 -0.05 -7.80
C GLN A 130 18.87 -1.20 -8.49
N PHE A 131 18.16 -2.03 -9.26
CA PHE A 131 18.78 -3.10 -10.06
C PHE A 131 19.80 -2.57 -11.06
N SER A 132 19.50 -1.46 -11.75
CA SER A 132 20.43 -0.83 -12.69
C SER A 132 21.70 -0.33 -12.02
N LEU A 133 21.61 0.17 -10.79
CA LEU A 133 22.77 0.66 -10.03
C LEU A 133 23.64 -0.48 -9.49
N MET A 134 23.07 -1.68 -9.30
CA MET A 134 23.81 -2.88 -8.86
C MET A 134 24.66 -3.49 -9.99
N GLY A 135 24.42 -3.14 -11.25
CA GLY A 135 25.34 -3.40 -12.37
C GLY A 135 25.35 -4.82 -12.96
N ASP A 136 24.43 -5.70 -12.54
CA ASP A 136 24.46 -7.14 -12.89
C ASP A 136 23.80 -7.50 -14.24
N ARG A 137 23.06 -6.59 -14.90
CA ARG A 137 22.31 -6.88 -16.15
C ARG A 137 22.34 -5.74 -17.16
N THR A 138 22.14 -6.06 -18.44
CA THR A 138 22.07 -5.07 -19.52
C THR A 138 20.81 -4.20 -19.42
N LEU A 139 20.95 -2.88 -19.60
CA LEU A 139 19.85 -1.91 -19.43
C LEU A 139 18.63 -2.20 -20.33
N THR A 140 18.85 -2.75 -21.52
CA THR A 140 17.81 -3.09 -22.49
C THR A 140 16.96 -4.29 -22.05
N GLU A 141 17.60 -5.29 -21.44
CA GLU A 141 16.92 -6.48 -20.94
C GLU A 141 16.10 -6.13 -19.67
N ILE A 142 16.70 -5.34 -18.76
CA ILE A 142 16.00 -4.80 -17.59
C ILE A 142 14.78 -4.00 -18.02
N TRP A 143 14.89 -3.13 -19.03
CA TRP A 143 13.79 -2.25 -19.44
C TRP A 143 12.58 -3.01 -19.99
N THR A 144 12.82 -4.06 -20.79
CA THR A 144 11.73 -4.82 -21.43
C THR A 144 11.00 -5.71 -20.42
N GLU A 145 11.75 -6.40 -19.54
CA GLU A 145 11.17 -7.16 -18.43
C GLU A 145 10.45 -6.23 -17.43
N HIS A 146 11.04 -5.07 -17.15
CA HIS A 146 10.47 -4.09 -16.23
C HIS A 146 9.13 -3.55 -16.71
N GLN A 147 8.95 -3.25 -18.00
CA GLN A 147 7.67 -2.78 -18.52
C GLN A 147 6.55 -3.81 -18.32
N GLN A 148 6.84 -5.09 -18.58
CA GLN A 148 5.88 -6.18 -18.35
C GLN A 148 5.57 -6.34 -16.87
N ILE A 149 6.59 -6.28 -16.01
CA ILE A 149 6.44 -6.43 -14.55
C ILE A 149 5.63 -5.26 -13.97
N ALA A 150 5.98 -4.03 -14.32
CA ALA A 150 5.34 -2.82 -13.83
C ALA A 150 3.88 -2.73 -14.27
N LEU A 151 3.58 -3.01 -15.53
CA LEU A 151 2.20 -2.95 -16.02
C LEU A 151 1.33 -4.06 -15.43
N SER A 152 1.84 -5.30 -15.36
CA SER A 152 1.07 -6.43 -14.83
C SER A 152 0.74 -6.24 -13.34
N SER A 153 1.75 -5.84 -12.55
CA SER A 153 1.58 -5.58 -11.12
C SER A 153 0.70 -4.36 -10.85
N ALA A 154 0.81 -3.29 -11.66
CA ALA A 154 -0.03 -2.11 -11.52
C ALA A 154 -1.50 -2.40 -11.86
N ILE A 155 -1.77 -3.14 -12.93
CA ILE A 155 -3.14 -3.55 -13.30
C ILE A 155 -3.74 -4.40 -12.19
N LEU A 156 -3.03 -5.44 -11.73
CA LEU A 156 -3.53 -6.29 -10.65
C LEU A 156 -3.75 -5.52 -9.35
N SER A 157 -2.76 -4.73 -8.92
CA SER A 157 -2.84 -4.01 -7.65
C SER A 157 -3.95 -2.96 -7.67
N SER A 158 -4.14 -2.27 -8.79
CA SER A 158 -5.24 -1.31 -8.96
C SER A 158 -6.61 -1.97 -8.97
N LEU A 159 -6.75 -3.18 -9.55
CA LEU A 159 -8.00 -3.93 -9.55
C LEU A 159 -8.41 -4.37 -8.13
N TRP A 160 -7.43 -4.81 -7.32
CA TRP A 160 -7.66 -5.21 -5.94
C TRP A 160 -7.74 -4.04 -4.95
N ALA A 161 -7.35 -2.83 -5.36
CA ALA A 161 -7.30 -1.67 -4.49
C ALA A 161 -8.64 -1.29 -3.85
N PRO A 162 -9.78 -1.22 -4.57
CA PRO A 162 -11.06 -0.86 -3.97
C PRO A 162 -11.52 -1.85 -2.90
N ILE A 163 -11.24 -3.14 -3.10
CA ILE A 163 -11.61 -4.22 -2.19
C ILE A 163 -10.89 -4.07 -0.84
N LEU A 164 -9.62 -3.67 -0.85
CA LEU A 164 -8.85 -3.42 0.38
C LEU A 164 -9.17 -2.03 0.97
N TYR A 165 -9.25 -1.01 0.13
CA TYR A 165 -9.44 0.38 0.55
C TYR A 165 -10.79 0.60 1.24
N TYR A 166 -11.89 0.12 0.64
CA TYR A 166 -13.24 0.41 1.14
C TYR A 166 -13.47 -0.02 2.61
N PRO A 167 -13.25 -1.29 3.01
CA PRO A 167 -13.50 -1.70 4.39
C PRO A 167 -12.60 -0.98 5.40
N LEU A 168 -11.34 -0.73 5.04
CA LEU A 168 -10.40 -0.01 5.90
C LEU A 168 -10.77 1.47 6.04
N ASN A 169 -11.19 2.10 4.94
CA ASN A 169 -11.61 3.50 4.95
C ASN A 169 -12.85 3.70 5.82
N VAL A 170 -13.87 2.85 5.67
CA VAL A 170 -15.09 2.89 6.49
C VAL A 170 -14.76 2.73 7.98
N TRP A 171 -13.81 1.85 8.31
CA TRP A 171 -13.38 1.66 9.68
C TRP A 171 -12.69 2.91 10.26
N TRP A 172 -11.72 3.48 9.55
CA TRP A 172 -10.98 4.65 10.02
C TRP A 172 -11.88 5.89 10.11
N GLU A 173 -12.77 6.12 9.15
CA GLU A 173 -13.76 7.21 9.21
C GLU A 173 -14.68 7.07 10.42
N LYS A 174 -15.15 5.86 10.71
CA LYS A 174 -15.99 5.60 11.89
C LYS A 174 -15.23 5.88 13.18
N MET A 175 -13.97 5.49 13.27
CA MET A 175 -13.15 5.77 14.45
C MET A 175 -12.89 7.26 14.63
N ASP A 176 -12.54 7.97 13.56
CA ASP A 176 -12.33 9.42 13.56
C ASP A 176 -13.62 10.17 13.94
N TRP A 177 -14.79 9.73 13.44
CA TRP A 177 -16.08 10.30 13.82
C TRP A 177 -16.38 10.09 15.31
N ILE A 178 -16.19 8.88 15.83
CA ILE A 178 -16.41 8.58 17.26
C ILE A 178 -15.44 9.37 18.16
N GLU A 179 -14.21 9.63 17.73
CA GLU A 179 -13.23 10.41 18.51
C GLU A 179 -13.57 11.90 18.54
N ASN A 180 -14.10 12.46 17.44
CA ASN A 180 -14.48 13.87 17.37
C ASN A 180 -15.86 14.18 18.01
N ASN A 181 -16.72 13.18 18.19
CA ASN A 181 -18.10 13.33 18.69
C ASN A 181 -18.33 12.74 20.10
N ALA A 182 -17.29 12.25 20.79
CA ALA A 182 -17.35 11.73 22.16
C ALA A 182 -16.70 12.69 23.15
#